data_AF-A0A2D4FIF8-F1
#
_entry.id   AF-A0A2D4FIF8-F1
#
_cell.length_a   1.000
_cell.length_b   1.000
_cell.length_c   1.000
_cell.angle_alpha   90.00
_cell.angle_beta   90.00
_cell.angle_gamma   90.00
#
_symmetry.space_group_name_H-M   'P 1'
#
loop_
_entity.id
_entity.type
_entity.pdbx_description
1 polymer ?
#
loop_
_entity_poly.entity_id
_entity_poly.type
_entity_poly.pdbx_seq_one_letter_code
_entity_poly.pdbx_strand_id
1 'polypeptide(L)'
;MTLPNGTVLDAAGSGPREHFAFGAVWAISNATSLFTYDTQELLDKFVDGPKHHPSFLPPFSPPQDANMTLVQQAASVCQGDPFCRFDVLTTGDLALGNLTRASHRRFRQLQEDLKTVVSCGWLAPPANGEKSGTDYLRGSLLHFRCHPGYSLVGSASRRCQDNGAWSGTAASCLP
;
A
#
# COMPACT_ATOMS: atom_id res chain seq x y z
N MET A 1 -8.47 -21.03 0.14
CA MET A 1 -7.94 -20.44 -1.11
C MET A 1 -7.10 -21.51 -1.81
N THR A 2 -7.21 -21.71 -3.12
CA THR A 2 -6.54 -22.83 -3.83
C THR A 2 -5.34 -22.37 -4.65
N LEU A 3 -4.18 -22.94 -4.39
CA LEU A 3 -2.92 -22.69 -5.12
C LEU A 3 -3.01 -23.26 -6.55
N PRO A 4 -2.15 -22.81 -7.50
CA PRO A 4 -2.12 -23.33 -8.87
C PRO A 4 -1.85 -24.84 -8.98
N ASN A 5 -1.24 -25.44 -7.96
CA ASN A 5 -1.03 -26.88 -7.83
C ASN A 5 -2.24 -27.64 -7.25
N GLY A 6 -3.37 -26.95 -7.01
CA GLY A 6 -4.61 -27.52 -6.47
C GLY A 6 -4.67 -27.63 -4.94
N THR A 7 -3.61 -27.29 -4.21
CA THR A 7 -3.62 -27.37 -2.74
C THR A 7 -4.43 -26.23 -2.12
N VAL A 8 -5.21 -26.55 -1.07
CA VAL A 8 -6.06 -25.57 -0.38
C VAL A 8 -5.33 -25.03 0.85
N LEU A 9 -5.16 -23.72 0.91
CA LEU A 9 -4.75 -23.04 2.15
C LEU A 9 -5.86 -23.13 3.19
N ASP A 10 -5.50 -23.66 4.35
CA ASP A 10 -6.37 -23.72 5.53
C ASP A 10 -6.74 -22.31 6.00
N ALA A 11 -8.04 -22.03 6.03
CA ALA A 11 -8.56 -20.71 6.39
C ALA A 11 -8.43 -20.41 7.89
N ALA A 12 -8.28 -21.42 8.75
CA ALA A 12 -8.20 -21.24 10.19
C ALA A 12 -6.76 -21.02 10.70
N GLY A 13 -5.75 -21.55 9.99
CA GLY A 13 -4.34 -21.45 10.38
C GLY A 13 -3.48 -20.50 9.54
N SER A 14 -4.01 -19.88 8.48
CA SER A 14 -3.23 -19.01 7.61
C SER A 14 -3.29 -17.54 8.05
N GLY A 15 -2.13 -16.97 8.36
CA GLY A 15 -1.96 -15.56 8.70
C GLY A 15 -1.72 -14.66 7.47
N PRO A 16 -1.43 -13.37 7.69
CA PRO A 16 -1.20 -12.40 6.62
C PRO A 16 -0.05 -12.76 5.67
N ARG A 17 0.98 -13.44 6.17
CA ARG A 17 2.14 -13.87 5.36
C ARG A 17 1.78 -14.99 4.40
N GLU A 18 0.95 -15.93 4.83
CA GLU A 18 0.45 -17.05 4.05
C GLU A 18 -0.47 -16.55 2.92
N HIS A 19 -1.30 -15.55 3.20
CA HIS A 19 -2.17 -14.91 2.19
C HIS A 19 -1.37 -14.08 1.18
N PHE A 20 -0.31 -13.41 1.61
CA PHE A 20 0.60 -12.71 0.70
C PHE A 20 1.38 -13.69 -0.18
N ALA A 21 1.96 -14.75 0.40
CA ALA A 21 2.67 -15.78 -0.34
C ALA A 21 1.77 -16.42 -1.40
N PHE A 22 0.50 -16.66 -1.07
CA PHE A 22 -0.52 -17.10 -2.02
C PHE A 22 -0.70 -16.14 -3.20
N GLY A 23 -0.83 -14.83 -2.93
CA GLY A 23 -0.93 -13.81 -3.97
C GLY A 23 0.34 -13.70 -4.82
N ALA A 24 1.51 -13.86 -4.21
CA ALA A 24 2.81 -13.82 -4.88
C ALA A 24 3.04 -15.00 -5.84
N VAL A 25 2.35 -16.14 -5.67
CA VAL A 25 2.41 -17.24 -6.65
C VAL A 25 1.84 -16.81 -8.00
N TRP A 26 0.93 -15.85 -8.02
CA TRP A 26 0.37 -15.26 -9.23
C TRP A 26 1.14 -14.01 -9.68
N ALA A 27 2.32 -13.76 -9.11
CA ALA A 27 3.12 -12.61 -9.48
C ALA A 27 3.68 -12.72 -10.89
N ILE A 28 3.54 -11.62 -11.62
CA ILE A 28 4.00 -11.51 -12.99
C ILE A 28 5.43 -10.93 -12.94
N SER A 29 6.36 -11.63 -13.59
CA SER A 29 7.77 -11.27 -13.62
C SER A 29 8.11 -10.44 -14.87
N ASN A 30 9.31 -9.87 -14.91
CA ASN A 30 9.77 -9.06 -16.06
C ASN A 30 9.93 -9.90 -17.33
N ALA A 31 10.02 -11.22 -17.18
CA ALA A 31 10.05 -12.17 -18.28
C ALA A 31 8.65 -12.43 -18.87
N THR A 32 7.58 -12.22 -18.09
CA THR A 32 6.20 -12.52 -18.50
C THR A 32 5.35 -11.27 -18.69
N SER A 33 5.79 -10.10 -18.23
CA SER A 33 5.10 -8.83 -18.43
C SER A 33 6.03 -7.63 -18.32
N LEU A 34 5.67 -6.57 -19.04
CA LEU A 34 6.28 -5.23 -18.92
C LEU A 34 5.90 -4.54 -17.60
N PHE A 35 4.79 -4.96 -16.98
CA PHE A 35 4.32 -4.48 -15.68
C PHE A 35 4.66 -5.51 -14.61
N THR A 36 5.68 -5.20 -13.82
CA THR A 36 6.13 -6.02 -12.70
C THR A 36 6.07 -5.24 -11.41
N TYR A 37 5.84 -5.94 -10.31
CA TYR A 37 6.02 -5.42 -8.97
C TYR A 37 7.17 -6.18 -8.30
N ASP A 38 8.05 -5.47 -7.58
CA ASP A 38 9.11 -6.12 -6.81
C ASP A 38 8.48 -6.87 -5.64
N THR A 39 8.32 -8.17 -5.79
CA THR A 39 7.66 -9.02 -4.79
C THR A 39 8.42 -9.13 -3.49
N GLN A 40 9.76 -8.97 -3.51
CA GLN A 40 10.60 -9.17 -2.33
C GLN A 40 10.56 -7.94 -1.41
N GLU A 41 10.69 -6.75 -1.98
CA GLU A 41 10.56 -5.50 -1.22
C GLU A 41 9.13 -5.34 -0.66
N LEU A 42 8.12 -5.79 -1.42
CA LEU A 42 6.76 -5.90 -0.94
C LEU A 42 6.64 -6.90 0.21
N LEU A 43 7.32 -8.03 0.17
CA LEU A 43 7.31 -9.06 1.21
C LEU A 43 7.83 -8.51 2.55
N ASP A 44 8.94 -7.77 2.49
CA ASP A 44 9.62 -7.22 3.66
C ASP A 44 8.84 -6.05 4.28
N LYS A 45 8.04 -5.35 3.46
CA LYS A 45 7.28 -4.15 3.84
C LYS A 45 5.76 -4.36 3.91
N PHE A 46 5.26 -5.55 3.62
CA PHE A 46 3.80 -5.80 3.54
C PHE A 46 3.10 -5.63 4.89
N VAL A 47 3.78 -5.98 5.98
CA VAL A 47 3.22 -5.93 7.34
C VAL A 47 3.42 -4.53 7.96
N ASP A 48 4.62 -3.95 7.82
CA ASP A 48 5.03 -2.75 8.57
C ASP A 48 5.47 -1.56 7.69
N GLY A 49 5.47 -1.70 6.37
CA GLY A 49 5.95 -0.69 5.43
C GLY A 49 4.85 0.02 4.64
N PRO A 50 5.20 1.11 3.93
CA PRO A 50 4.24 1.85 3.13
C PRO A 50 3.63 0.94 2.05
N LYS A 51 2.30 0.98 1.90
CA LYS A 51 1.60 0.27 0.82
C LYS A 51 2.22 0.67 -0.52
N HIS A 52 2.45 -0.33 -1.39
CA HIS A 52 3.09 -0.12 -2.69
C HIS A 52 2.47 1.07 -3.44
N HIS A 53 3.30 2.05 -3.80
CA HIS A 53 2.94 3.04 -4.80
C HIS A 53 3.43 2.51 -6.15
N PRO A 54 2.55 1.96 -7.00
CA PRO A 54 2.98 1.46 -8.30
C PRO A 54 3.54 2.61 -9.13
N SER A 55 4.83 2.58 -9.40
CA SER A 55 5.49 3.56 -10.27
C SER A 55 5.31 3.14 -11.72
N PHE A 56 4.26 3.65 -12.36
CA PHE A 56 4.15 3.60 -13.81
C PHE A 56 5.03 4.71 -14.39
N LEU A 57 6.34 4.49 -14.42
CA LEU A 57 7.25 5.24 -15.27
C LEU A 57 7.52 4.37 -16.50
N PRO A 58 6.77 4.53 -17.60
CA PRO A 58 7.10 3.80 -18.80
C PRO A 58 8.46 4.31 -19.29
N PRO A 59 9.39 3.42 -19.67
CA PRO A 59 10.65 3.82 -20.28
C PRO A 59 10.35 4.31 -21.69
N PHE A 60 9.99 5.58 -21.82
CA PHE A 60 9.89 6.22 -23.13
C PHE A 60 11.29 6.64 -23.55
N SER A 61 11.87 5.87 -24.48
CA SER A 61 12.97 6.34 -25.29
C SER A 61 12.47 7.56 -26.07
N PRO A 62 13.05 8.76 -25.93
CA PRO A 62 12.70 9.86 -26.82
C PRO A 62 12.92 9.40 -28.27
N PRO A 63 12.04 9.77 -29.21
CA PRO A 63 12.23 9.46 -30.62
C PRO A 63 13.64 9.89 -31.05
N GLN A 64 14.40 8.97 -31.65
CA GLN A 64 15.77 9.23 -32.12
C GLN A 64 15.80 10.31 -33.22
N ASP A 65 14.67 10.50 -33.89
CA ASP A 65 14.43 11.56 -34.87
C ASP A 65 13.61 12.69 -34.26
N ALA A 66 14.13 13.35 -33.22
CA ALA A 66 13.58 14.59 -32.72
C ALA A 66 14.44 15.74 -33.23
N ASN A 67 13.86 16.58 -34.09
CA ASN A 67 14.36 17.94 -34.27
C ASN A 67 14.66 18.52 -32.87
N MET A 68 15.93 18.75 -32.59
CA MET A 68 16.53 18.98 -31.27
C MET A 68 15.87 20.13 -30.48
N THR A 69 15.10 20.98 -31.17
CA THR A 69 14.34 22.11 -30.64
C THR A 69 13.18 21.70 -29.72
N LEU A 70 12.38 20.69 -30.09
CA LEU A 70 11.20 20.31 -29.28
C LEU A 70 11.63 19.68 -27.96
N VAL A 71 12.70 18.87 -27.96
CA VAL A 71 13.26 18.27 -26.75
C VAL A 71 13.83 19.34 -25.81
N GLN A 72 14.49 20.36 -26.36
CA GLN A 72 15.00 21.50 -25.58
C GLN A 72 13.86 22.35 -24.99
N GLN A 73 12.81 22.61 -25.76
CA GLN A 73 11.62 23.32 -25.30
C GLN A 73 10.83 22.51 -24.26
N ALA A 74 10.72 21.19 -24.45
CA ALA A 74 10.13 20.29 -23.46
C ALA A 74 10.94 20.32 -22.15
N ALA A 75 12.27 20.34 -22.23
CA ALA A 75 13.11 20.42 -21.03
C ALA A 75 12.88 21.73 -20.26
N SER A 76 12.76 22.87 -20.95
CA SER A 76 12.52 24.16 -20.31
C SER A 76 11.11 24.30 -19.74
N VAL A 77 10.09 23.82 -20.46
CA VAL A 77 8.69 23.85 -20.01
C VAL A 77 8.43 22.82 -18.92
N CYS A 78 8.91 21.59 -19.05
CA CYS A 78 8.57 20.53 -18.11
C CYS A 78 9.41 20.55 -16.82
N GLN A 79 10.62 21.13 -16.82
CA GLN A 79 11.48 21.23 -15.63
C GLN A 79 11.66 19.89 -14.90
N GLY A 80 11.82 18.80 -15.67
CA GLY A 80 11.98 17.45 -15.13
C GLY A 80 10.68 16.71 -14.79
N ASP A 81 9.50 17.30 -15.03
CA ASP A 81 8.22 16.62 -14.88
C ASP A 81 8.05 15.52 -15.95
N PRO A 82 7.98 14.23 -15.58
CA PRO A 82 7.96 13.14 -16.53
C PRO A 82 6.64 13.06 -17.32
N PHE A 83 5.51 13.42 -16.72
CA PHE A 83 4.20 13.40 -17.37
C PHE A 83 4.08 14.52 -18.40
N CYS A 84 4.52 15.73 -18.04
CA CYS A 84 4.66 16.83 -18.99
C CYS A 84 5.55 16.44 -20.16
N ARG A 85 6.74 15.86 -19.89
CA ARG A 85 7.68 15.51 -20.97
C ARG A 85 7.08 14.46 -21.89
N PHE A 86 6.37 13.48 -21.34
CA PHE A 86 5.64 12.49 -22.14
C PHE A 86 4.59 13.13 -23.04
N ASP A 87 3.74 13.99 -22.49
CA ASP A 87 2.68 14.65 -23.26
C ASP A 87 3.28 15.54 -24.36
N VAL A 88 4.32 16.33 -24.07
CA VAL A 88 4.98 17.16 -25.09
C VAL A 88 5.59 16.31 -26.20
N LEU A 89 6.31 15.23 -25.85
CA LEU A 89 7.02 14.43 -26.85
C LEU A 89 6.09 13.54 -27.68
N THR A 90 4.89 13.23 -27.18
CA THR A 90 3.90 12.43 -27.92
C THR A 90 2.91 13.27 -28.71
N THR A 91 2.57 14.47 -28.24
CA THR A 91 1.59 15.35 -28.89
C THR A 91 2.23 16.47 -29.71
N GLY A 92 3.48 16.81 -29.44
CA GLY A 92 4.15 17.98 -30.00
C GLY A 92 3.67 19.32 -29.42
N ASP A 93 2.80 19.31 -28.41
CA ASP A 93 2.17 20.51 -27.84
C ASP A 93 2.78 20.92 -26.49
N LEU A 94 3.50 22.04 -26.49
CA LEU A 94 4.11 22.63 -25.29
C LEU A 94 3.08 23.24 -24.33
N ALA A 95 1.96 23.73 -24.83
CA ALA A 95 0.90 24.30 -23.99
C ALA A 95 0.21 23.18 -23.21
N LEU A 96 -0.08 22.06 -23.87
CA LEU A 96 -0.59 20.85 -23.21
C LEU A 96 0.38 20.35 -22.13
N GLY A 97 1.68 20.24 -22.45
CA GLY A 97 2.69 19.87 -21.46
C GLY A 97 2.71 20.79 -20.23
N ASN A 98 2.63 22.11 -20.43
CA ASN A 98 2.61 23.06 -19.32
C ASN A 98 1.37 22.88 -18.43
N LEU A 99 0.21 22.57 -19.01
CA LEU A 99 -1.00 22.23 -18.25
C LEU A 99 -0.83 20.93 -17.45
N THR A 100 -0.25 19.90 -18.06
CA THR A 100 0.06 18.63 -17.36
C THR A 100 0.99 18.86 -16.18
N ARG A 101 2.06 19.63 -16.37
CA ARG A 101 2.97 20.03 -15.28
C ARG A 101 2.22 20.75 -14.16
N ALA A 102 1.36 21.72 -14.49
CA ALA A 102 0.58 22.45 -13.50
C ALA A 102 -0.39 21.52 -12.74
N SER A 103 -1.04 20.60 -13.46
CA SER A 103 -1.91 19.58 -12.88
C SER A 103 -1.16 18.65 -11.92
N HIS A 104 -0.01 18.12 -12.34
CA HIS A 104 0.80 17.23 -11.50
C HIS A 104 1.36 17.95 -10.27
N ARG A 105 1.80 19.21 -10.39
CA ARG A 105 2.19 20.03 -9.23
C ARG A 105 1.04 20.22 -8.25
N ARG A 106 -0.17 20.51 -8.75
CA ARG A 106 -1.36 20.63 -7.91
C ARG A 106 -1.69 19.32 -7.22
N PHE A 107 -1.58 18.19 -7.92
CA PHE A 107 -1.81 16.88 -7.33
C PHE A 107 -0.79 16.55 -6.22
N ARG A 108 0.51 16.81 -6.43
CA ARG A 108 1.51 16.64 -5.36
C ARG A 108 1.22 17.50 -4.15
N GLN A 109 0.87 18.77 -4.35
CA GLN A 109 0.50 19.66 -3.24
C GLN A 109 -0.68 19.08 -2.45
N LEU A 110 -1.72 18.61 -3.14
CA LEU A 110 -2.85 17.96 -2.47
C LEU A 110 -2.43 16.72 -1.70
N GLN A 111 -1.50 15.91 -2.22
CA GLN A 111 -0.98 14.75 -1.50
C GLN A 111 -0.19 15.16 -0.25
N GLU A 112 0.60 16.23 -0.30
CA GLU A 112 1.33 16.76 0.85
C GLU A 112 0.40 17.36 1.91
N ASP A 113 -0.69 18.01 1.48
CA ASP A 113 -1.70 18.61 2.35
C ASP A 113 -2.59 17.54 3.03
N LEU A 114 -2.69 16.34 2.44
CA LEU A 114 -3.48 15.25 2.98
C LEU A 114 -2.78 14.63 4.20
N LYS A 115 -3.44 14.69 5.37
CA LYS A 115 -3.00 13.96 6.56
C LYS A 115 -3.08 12.46 6.32
N THR A 116 -2.01 11.75 6.67
CA THR A 116 -1.98 10.29 6.62
C THR A 116 -3.04 9.69 7.54
N VAL A 117 -3.84 8.77 7.01
CA VAL A 117 -4.80 8.01 7.81
C VAL A 117 -4.03 6.89 8.52
N VAL A 118 -3.92 6.98 9.84
CA VAL A 118 -3.29 5.96 10.67
C VAL A 118 -4.35 4.96 11.12
N SER A 119 -4.15 3.70 10.74
CA SER A 119 -4.94 2.55 11.19
C SER A 119 -4.01 1.55 11.85
N CYS A 120 -4.41 1.04 13.00
CA CYS A 120 -3.63 0.03 13.74
C CYS A 120 -3.93 -1.41 13.30
N GLY A 121 -4.81 -1.58 12.31
CA GLY A 121 -5.18 -2.89 11.79
C GLY A 121 -6.13 -3.66 12.71
N TRP A 122 -6.67 -4.74 12.17
CA TRP A 122 -7.65 -5.59 12.85
C TRP A 122 -6.97 -6.46 13.93
N LEU A 123 -7.60 -6.54 15.10
CA LEU A 123 -7.26 -7.53 16.13
C LEU A 123 -8.32 -8.64 16.16
N ALA A 124 -7.85 -9.90 16.22
CA ALA A 124 -8.70 -11.05 16.43
C ALA A 124 -9.32 -11.03 17.84
N PRO A 125 -10.56 -11.51 18.00
CA PRO A 125 -11.08 -11.82 19.33
C PRO A 125 -10.28 -12.98 19.95
N PRO A 126 -10.04 -12.96 21.28
CA PRO A 126 -9.38 -14.06 21.98
C PRO A 126 -10.24 -15.33 21.91
N ALA A 127 -9.60 -16.50 21.84
CA ALA A 127 -10.30 -17.77 22.01
C ALA A 127 -10.97 -17.81 23.39
N ASN A 128 -12.20 -18.32 23.49
CA ASN A 128 -13.01 -18.29 24.72
C ASN A 128 -13.20 -16.87 25.30
N GLY A 129 -13.28 -15.89 24.41
CA GLY A 129 -13.64 -14.52 24.75
C GLY A 129 -14.18 -13.75 23.56
N GLU A 130 -14.40 -12.46 23.80
CA GLU A 130 -15.05 -11.55 22.87
C GLU A 130 -14.24 -10.24 22.78
N LYS A 131 -14.25 -9.66 21.58
CA LYS A 131 -13.74 -8.33 21.31
C LYS A 131 -14.92 -7.39 21.07
N SER A 132 -14.93 -6.25 21.76
CA SER A 132 -15.84 -5.14 21.53
C SER A 132 -15.12 -3.97 20.87
N GLY A 133 -15.73 -3.40 19.84
CA GLY A 133 -15.19 -2.34 19.00
C GLY A 133 -14.87 -2.78 17.58
N THR A 134 -15.20 -1.90 16.62
CA THR A 134 -15.06 -2.13 15.17
C THR A 134 -14.25 -1.05 14.46
N ASP A 135 -13.81 -0.02 15.19
CA ASP A 135 -12.93 1.03 14.67
C ASP A 135 -11.46 0.69 14.95
N TYR A 136 -10.61 0.95 13.97
CA TYR A 136 -9.17 0.66 14.00
C TYR A 136 -8.34 1.91 13.70
N LEU A 137 -8.98 3.07 13.56
CA LEU A 137 -8.31 4.35 13.32
C LEU A 137 -7.64 4.88 14.59
N ARG A 138 -6.67 5.76 14.41
CA ARG A 138 -5.98 6.50 15.47
C ARG A 138 -6.94 7.03 16.54
N GLY A 139 -6.68 6.67 17.80
CA GLY A 139 -7.51 7.02 18.96
C GLY A 139 -8.63 6.02 19.28
N SER A 140 -8.93 5.07 18.39
CA SER A 140 -9.91 4.01 18.63
C SER A 140 -9.52 3.13 19.82
N LEU A 141 -10.52 2.60 20.50
CA LEU A 141 -10.36 1.73 21.66
C LEU A 141 -11.10 0.41 21.43
N LEU A 142 -10.36 -0.69 21.58
CA LEU A 142 -10.92 -2.05 21.57
C LEU A 142 -10.93 -2.61 22.99
N HIS A 143 -12.00 -3.32 23.35
CA HIS A 143 -12.17 -3.97 24.63
C HIS A 143 -12.23 -5.48 24.47
N PHE A 144 -11.64 -6.20 25.43
CA PHE A 144 -11.58 -7.65 25.43
C PHE A 144 -12.17 -8.20 26.72
N ARG A 145 -12.98 -9.25 26.60
CA ARG A 145 -13.63 -9.92 27.73
C ARG A 145 -13.58 -11.43 27.51
N CYS A 146 -13.30 -12.19 28.56
CA CYS A 146 -13.36 -13.64 28.51
C CYS A 146 -14.76 -14.17 28.85
N HIS A 147 -15.10 -15.32 28.28
CA HIS A 147 -16.32 -16.05 28.64
C HIS A 147 -16.23 -16.56 30.08
N PRO A 148 -17.38 -16.86 30.73
CA PRO A 148 -17.38 -17.41 32.10
C PRO A 148 -16.52 -18.68 32.20
N GLY A 149 -15.73 -18.79 33.27
CA GLY A 149 -14.78 -19.89 33.47
C GLY A 149 -13.40 -19.67 32.84
N TYR A 150 -13.14 -18.49 32.28
CA TYR A 150 -11.84 -18.07 31.77
C TYR A 150 -11.41 -16.71 32.34
N SER A 151 -10.11 -16.56 32.58
CA SER A 151 -9.48 -15.34 33.05
C SER A 151 -8.71 -14.64 31.94
N LEU A 152 -8.82 -13.31 31.89
CA LEU A 152 -8.11 -12.49 30.91
C LEU A 152 -6.63 -12.33 31.28
N VAL A 153 -5.75 -12.72 30.36
CA VAL A 153 -4.31 -12.46 30.40
C VAL A 153 -3.98 -11.44 29.33
N GLY A 154 -3.20 -10.41 29.70
CA GLY A 154 -2.87 -9.30 28.82
C GLY A 154 -3.75 -8.06 29.07
N SER A 155 -3.97 -7.26 28.03
CA SER A 155 -4.66 -5.97 28.18
C SER A 155 -6.17 -6.07 27.89
N ALA A 156 -7.01 -5.72 28.88
CA ALA A 156 -8.47 -5.66 28.73
C ALA A 156 -8.95 -4.58 27.76
N SER A 157 -8.08 -3.60 27.46
CA SER A 157 -8.34 -2.57 26.47
C SER A 157 -7.07 -2.23 25.71
N ARG A 158 -7.19 -1.98 24.42
CA ARG A 158 -6.07 -1.58 23.55
C ARG A 158 -6.49 -0.36 22.73
N ARG A 159 -5.66 0.68 22.73
CA ARG A 159 -5.88 1.93 22.00
C ARG A 159 -4.99 2.00 20.77
N CYS A 160 -5.53 2.45 19.65
CA CYS A 160 -4.75 2.70 18.45
C CYS A 160 -3.92 3.99 18.60
N GLN A 161 -2.59 3.86 18.54
CA GLN A 161 -1.64 4.94 18.75
C GLN A 161 -1.27 5.63 17.42
N ASP A 162 -0.65 6.81 17.51
CA ASP A 162 -0.27 7.60 16.33
C ASP A 162 0.79 6.93 15.44
N ASN A 163 1.52 5.94 15.98
CA ASN A 163 2.50 5.13 15.23
C ASN A 163 1.88 3.94 14.48
N GLY A 164 0.55 3.78 14.50
CA GLY A 164 -0.12 2.63 13.87
C GLY A 164 -0.03 1.33 14.66
N ALA A 165 0.39 1.36 15.93
CA ALA A 165 0.40 0.20 16.81
C ALA A 165 -0.72 0.24 17.85
N TRP A 166 -1.20 -0.94 18.24
CA TRP A 166 -2.11 -1.08 19.38
C TRP A 166 -1.35 -1.04 20.71
N SER A 167 -1.79 -0.20 21.63
CA SER A 167 -1.23 -0.13 22.99
C SER A 167 -1.40 -1.46 23.74
N GLY A 168 -0.55 -1.69 24.74
CA GLY A 168 -0.64 -2.85 25.63
C GLY A 168 -0.28 -4.17 24.95
N THR A 169 -0.64 -5.26 25.61
CA THR A 169 -0.31 -6.64 25.23
C THR A 169 -1.53 -7.37 24.67
N ALA A 170 -1.29 -8.38 23.82
CA ALA A 170 -2.35 -9.21 23.24
C ALA A 170 -3.20 -9.86 24.35
N ALA A 171 -4.52 -9.84 24.17
CA ALA A 171 -5.47 -10.44 25.10
C ALA A 171 -5.63 -11.93 24.80
N SER A 172 -5.55 -12.76 25.84
CA SER A 172 -5.79 -14.20 25.81
C SER A 172 -6.70 -14.59 26.96
N CYS A 173 -7.54 -15.60 26.76
CA CYS A 173 -8.41 -16.14 27.81
C CYS A 173 -7.95 -17.55 28.18
N LEU A 174 -7.50 -17.72 29.42
CA LEU A 174 -7.03 -19.00 29.96
C LEU A 174 -8.01 -19.52 31.03
N PRO A 175 -8.23 -20.84 31.16
CA PRO A 175 -9.08 -21.41 32.21
C PRO A 175 -8.63 -21.00 33.63
#